data_AF-A0A920EF75-F1
#
_entry.id   AF-A0A920EF75-F1
#
_cell.length_a   1.000
_cell.length_b   1.000
_cell.length_c   1.000
_cell.angle_alpha   90.00
_cell.angle_beta   90.00
_cell.angle_gamma   90.00
#
_symmetry.space_group_name_H-M   'P 1'
#
loop_
_entity.id
_entity.type
_entity.pdbx_description
1 polymer ?
#
loop_
_entity_poly.entity_id
_entity_poly.type
_entity_poly.pdbx_seq_one_letter_code
_entity_poly.pdbx_strand_id
1 'polypeptide(L)' 'MEHGPYPQPRPSIKRIIKPEEEKVTGFVFKVQANMDHRHRDRVAFVRICSGRFKRE' A
#
# COMPACT_ATOMS: atom_id res chain seq x y z
N MET A 1 7.27 9.59 -23.47
CA MET A 1 6.56 8.55 -22.71
C MET A 1 7.57 7.45 -22.42
N GLU A 2 8.37 7.63 -21.37
CA GLU A 2 9.58 6.80 -21.13
C GLU A 2 9.64 6.25 -19.69
N HIS A 3 8.54 6.25 -18.93
CA HIS A 3 8.59 5.86 -17.52
C HIS A 3 7.34 5.08 -17.11
N GLY A 4 7.43 3.73 -17.14
CA GLY A 4 6.57 2.76 -16.43
C GLY A 4 5.04 2.84 -16.65
N PRO A 5 4.28 1.82 -16.23
CA PRO A 5 2.84 1.95 -16.14
C PRO A 5 2.47 2.85 -14.96
N TYR A 6 1.49 3.73 -15.16
CA TYR A 6 0.80 4.42 -14.07
C TYR A 6 0.20 3.40 -13.08
N PRO A 7 -0.15 3.81 -11.84
CA PRO A 7 -0.95 2.97 -10.95
C PRO A 7 -2.15 2.40 -11.69
N GLN A 8 -2.31 1.08 -11.63
CA GLN A 8 -3.39 0.38 -12.30
C GLN A 8 -4.50 0.05 -11.31
N PRO A 9 -5.77 -0.02 -11.75
CA PRO A 9 -6.87 -0.52 -10.93
C PRO A 9 -6.55 -1.89 -10.33
N ARG A 10 -7.00 -2.12 -9.09
CA ARG A 10 -6.74 -3.36 -8.36
C ARG A 10 -8.02 -4.11 -8.03
N PRO A 11 -8.08 -5.44 -8.27
CA PRO A 11 -9.22 -6.23 -7.86
C PRO A 11 -9.26 -6.34 -6.32
N SER A 12 -10.47 -6.38 -5.79
CA SER A 12 -10.75 -6.79 -4.41
C SER A 12 -11.95 -7.74 -4.42
N ILE A 13 -12.22 -8.40 -3.30
CA ILE A 13 -13.34 -9.35 -3.17
C ILE A 13 -14.69 -8.70 -3.54
N LYS A 14 -14.88 -7.41 -3.20
CA LYS A 14 -16.16 -6.71 -3.39
C LYS A 14 -16.26 -5.95 -4.70
N ARG A 15 -15.17 -5.32 -5.16
CA ARG A 15 -15.15 -4.46 -6.35
C ARG A 15 -13.73 -4.19 -6.86
N ILE A 16 -13.62 -3.63 -8.05
CA ILE A 16 -12.37 -3.03 -8.53
C ILE A 16 -12.16 -1.68 -7.83
N ILE A 17 -10.93 -1.47 -7.36
CA ILE A 17 -10.48 -0.21 -6.76
C ILE A 17 -9.71 0.57 -7.82
N LYS A 18 -10.14 1.80 -8.10
CA LYS A 18 -9.48 2.69 -9.06
C LYS A 18 -8.46 3.59 -8.36
N PRO A 19 -7.31 3.89 -8.98
CA PRO A 19 -6.29 4.76 -8.39
C PRO A 19 -6.76 6.17 -8.05
N GLU A 20 -7.74 6.68 -8.79
CA GLU A 20 -8.26 8.04 -8.67
C GLU A 20 -9.24 8.23 -7.51
N GLU A 21 -9.62 7.16 -6.79
CA GLU A 21 -10.53 7.27 -5.65
C GLU A 21 -9.91 8.06 -4.50
N GLU A 22 -10.68 8.97 -3.88
CA GLU A 22 -10.19 9.83 -2.80
C GLU A 22 -9.87 9.06 -1.52
N LYS A 23 -10.66 8.02 -1.23
CA LYS A 23 -10.48 7.20 -0.03
C LYS A 23 -9.20 6.38 -0.12
N VAL A 24 -8.42 6.39 0.95
CA VAL A 24 -7.19 5.60 1.03
C VAL A 24 -7.53 4.11 1.07
N THR A 25 -6.91 3.36 0.17
CA THR A 25 -6.91 1.89 0.20
C THR A 25 -5.50 1.37 -0.06
N GLY A 26 -5.22 0.17 0.43
CA GLY A 26 -3.95 -0.48 0.19
C GLY A 26 -3.94 -1.89 0.76
N PHE A 27 -2.88 -2.63 0.46
CA PHE A 27 -2.66 -3.96 1.01
C PHE A 27 -1.21 -4.11 1.45
N VAL A 28 -1.01 -4.92 2.49
CA VAL A 28 0.32 -5.31 2.96
C VAL A 28 0.86 -6.37 2.01
N PHE A 29 2.02 -6.13 1.42
CA PHE A 29 2.66 -7.10 0.52
C PHE A 29 3.94 -7.71 1.11
N LYS A 30 4.47 -7.11 2.17
CA LYS A 30 5.66 -7.60 2.88
C LYS A 30 5.57 -7.19 4.33
N VAL A 31 5.95 -8.08 5.24
CA VAL A 31 6.17 -7.77 6.65
C VAL A 31 7.59 -8.18 6.98
N GLN A 32 8.35 -7.28 7.60
CA GLN A 32 9.65 -7.57 8.19
C GLN A 32 9.54 -7.41 9.70
N ALA A 33 10.13 -8.33 10.44
CA ALA A 33 10.03 -8.40 11.90
C ALA A 33 11.39 -8.68 12.52
N ASN A 34 11.55 -8.33 13.80
CA ASN A 34 12.75 -8.58 14.60
C ASN A 34 14.00 -7.92 14.00
N MET A 35 13.88 -6.66 13.56
CA MET A 35 15.04 -5.91 13.08
C MET A 35 15.94 -5.47 14.27
N ASP A 36 15.37 -5.32 15.46
CA ASP A 36 16.09 -5.22 16.73
C ASP A 36 15.63 -6.35 17.67
N HIS A 37 16.56 -7.04 18.33
CA HIS A 37 16.22 -8.13 19.26
C HIS A 37 15.51 -7.62 20.54
N ARG A 38 15.73 -6.35 20.92
CA ARG A 38 15.17 -5.72 22.14
C ARG A 38 13.81 -5.09 21.90
N HIS A 39 13.61 -4.52 20.72
CA HIS A 39 12.35 -3.93 20.32
C HIS A 39 11.69 -4.89 19.35
N ARG A 40 10.59 -5.55 19.74
CA ARG A 40 9.80 -6.42 18.85
C ARG A 40 9.12 -5.60 17.74
N ASP A 41 9.92 -4.97 16.91
CA ASP A 41 9.51 -4.10 15.85
C ASP A 41 9.07 -4.94 14.66
N ARG A 42 7.94 -4.54 14.09
CA ARG A 42 7.34 -5.17 12.93
C ARG A 42 6.98 -4.07 11.96
N VAL A 43 7.60 -4.08 10.79
CA VAL A 43 7.35 -3.12 9.73
C VAL A 43 6.57 -3.82 8.62
N ALA A 44 5.36 -3.34 8.38
CA ALA A 44 4.55 -3.77 7.25
C ALA A 44 4.73 -2.78 6.09
N PHE A 45 5.08 -3.29 4.92
CA PHE A 45 5.12 -2.53 3.68
C PHE A 45 3.75 -2.59 3.01
N VAL A 46 3.14 -1.43 2.87
CA VAL A 46 1.82 -1.27 2.27
C VAL A 46 1.97 -0.67 0.89
N ARG A 47 1.32 -1.26 -0.11
CA ARG A 47 1.11 -0.62 -1.40
C ARG A 47 -0.22 0.10 -1.37
N ILE A 48 -0.19 1.41 -1.56
CA ILE A 48 -1.41 2.22 -1.72
C ILE A 48 -2.01 1.94 -3.11
N CYS A 49 -3.31 1.67 -3.12
CA CYS A 49 -4.09 1.39 -4.33
C CYS A 49 -4.93 2.59 -4.76
N SER A 50 -5.34 3.44 -3.81
CA SER A 50 -6.09 4.68 -4.06
C SER A 50 -5.90 5.68 -2.93
N GLY A 51 -6.25 6.94 -3.19
CA GLY A 51 -6.21 8.03 -2.21
C GLY A 51 -4.78 8.47 -1.86
N ARG A 52 -4.68 9.31 -0.83
CA ARG A 52 -3.40 9.86 -0.36
C ARG A 52 -3.26 9.67 1.15
N PHE A 53 -2.28 8.87 1.55
CA PHE A 53 -1.90 8.73 2.96
C PHE A 53 -1.09 9.95 3.39
N LYS A 54 -1.42 10.53 4.55
CA LYS A 54 -0.67 11.61 5.19
C LYS A 54 -0.40 11.18 6.64
N ARG A 55 0.84 11.33 7.11
CA ARG A 55 1.14 11.41 8.55
C ARG A 55 0.98 12.87 8.95
N GLU A 56 0.32 13.09 10.08
CA GLU A 56 0.33 14.40 10.76
C GLU A 56 1.74 14.79 11.18
#